data_AF-A0A8J7F0S5-F1
#
_entry.id   AF-A0A8J7F0S5-F1
#
_cell.length_a   1.000
_cell.length_b   1.000
_cell.length_c   1.000
_cell.angle_alpha   90.00
_cell.angle_beta   90.00
_cell.angle_gamma   90.00
#
_symmetry.space_group_name_H-M   'P 1'
#
loop_
_entity.id
_entity.type
_entity.pdbx_description
1 polymer ?
#
loop_
_entity_poly.entity_id
_entity_poly.type
_entity_poly.pdbx_seq_one_letter_code
_entity_poly.pdbx_strand_id
1 'polypeptide(L)'
;MAEKLGPRVTVAVGKDSKGIAIYSYMLKKHADYFKFPGVQNTIVTRKGKGGRTAPVRGAIGQGHIKVPTQLKGKKGVTKYYQMPMPAGMTISKIGAFLKTASKNKPESFVTQDGVSYPVAGK
;
A
#
# COMPACT_ATOMS: atom_id res chain seq x y z
N MET A 1 8.17 18.91 -15.57
CA MET A 1 7.60 19.34 -14.27
C MET A 1 7.39 18.09 -13.42
N ALA A 2 8.09 17.96 -12.30
CA ALA A 2 7.79 16.90 -11.34
C ALA A 2 6.41 17.19 -10.74
N GLU A 3 5.40 16.36 -11.05
CA GLU A 3 4.09 16.46 -10.40
C GLU A 3 4.33 16.47 -8.89
N LYS A 4 3.90 17.54 -8.22
CA LYS A 4 4.02 17.68 -6.77
C LYS A 4 3.31 16.48 -6.15
N LEU A 5 4.08 15.51 -5.66
CA LEU A 5 3.56 14.33 -5.00
C LEU A 5 2.64 14.81 -3.87
N GLY A 6 1.34 14.55 -4.00
CA GLY A 6 0.33 15.00 -3.05
C GLY A 6 0.55 14.47 -1.63
N PRO A 7 -0.32 14.84 -0.67
CA PRO A 7 -0.18 14.43 0.72
C PRO A 7 -0.11 12.90 0.85
N ARG A 8 0.66 12.43 1.84
CA ARG A 8 0.82 11.01 2.16
C ARG A 8 0.11 10.67 3.46
N VAL A 9 -0.38 9.44 3.54
CA VAL A 9 -1.14 8.90 4.67
C VAL A 9 -0.58 7.54 5.08
N THR A 10 -0.78 7.19 6.34
CA THR A 10 -0.40 5.90 6.89
C THR A 10 -1.58 4.95 6.78
N VAL A 11 -1.42 3.78 6.17
CA VAL A 11 -2.49 2.79 5.98
C VAL A 11 -2.05 1.48 6.63
N ALA A 12 -2.91 0.90 7.46
CA ALA A 12 -2.68 -0.43 7.99
C ALA A 12 -2.85 -1.47 6.88
N VAL A 13 -1.76 -2.15 6.51
CA VAL A 13 -1.74 -3.12 5.40
C VAL A 13 -1.79 -4.57 5.86
N GLY A 14 -1.63 -4.83 7.15
CA GLY A 14 -1.71 -6.18 7.69
C GLY A 14 -1.20 -6.27 9.11
N LYS A 15 -0.88 -7.50 9.54
CA LYS A 15 -0.24 -7.78 10.83
C LYS A 15 1.02 -8.63 10.63
N ASP A 16 2.00 -8.43 11.49
CA ASP A 16 3.19 -9.27 11.57
C ASP A 16 2.90 -10.59 12.31
N SER A 17 3.92 -11.46 12.42
CA SER A 17 3.80 -12.75 13.11
C SER A 17 3.50 -12.63 14.61
N LYS A 18 3.66 -11.44 15.20
CA LYS A 18 3.36 -11.13 16.59
C LYS A 18 2.03 -10.40 16.77
N GLY A 19 1.23 -10.31 15.70
CA GLY A 19 -0.08 -9.64 15.72
C GLY A 19 -0.03 -8.11 15.69
N ILE A 20 1.16 -7.52 15.52
CA ILE A 20 1.34 -6.07 15.49
C ILE A 20 0.97 -5.55 14.11
N ALA A 21 0.22 -4.44 14.05
CA ALA A 21 -0.16 -3.81 12.80
C ALA A 21 1.07 -3.35 12.00
N ILE A 22 1.07 -3.71 10.71
CA ILE A 22 2.05 -3.27 9.73
C ILE A 22 1.45 -2.10 8.96
N TYR A 23 2.20 -1.01 8.85
CA TYR A 23 1.76 0.22 8.21
C TYR A 23 2.53 0.53 6.93
N SER A 24 1.82 0.96 5.90
CA SER A 24 2.38 1.50 4.66
C SER A 24 2.17 3.00 4.60
N TYR A 25 3.17 3.74 4.10
CA TYR A 25 3.09 5.19 3.92
C TYR A 25 2.89 5.54 2.44
N MET A 26 1.64 5.71 2.02
CA MET A 26 1.26 5.85 0.60
C MET A 26 0.64 7.21 0.29
N LEU A 27 0.53 7.54 -1.00
CA LEU A 27 -0.15 8.78 -1.42
C LEU A 27 -1.63 8.71 -1.04
N LYS A 28 -2.14 9.81 -0.46
CA LYS A 28 -3.55 9.94 -0.07
C LYS A 28 -4.48 9.67 -1.24
N LYS A 29 -4.13 10.17 -2.44
CA LYS A 29 -4.90 9.90 -3.67
C LYS A 29 -5.04 8.41 -4.00
N HIS A 30 -4.04 7.58 -3.66
CA HIS A 30 -4.13 6.12 -3.86
C HIS A 30 -5.04 5.49 -2.80
N ALA A 31 -4.85 5.88 -1.54
CA ALA A 31 -5.67 5.38 -0.43
C ALA A 31 -7.16 5.73 -0.60
N ASP A 32 -7.46 6.96 -1.01
CA ASP A 32 -8.82 7.46 -1.25
C ASP A 32 -9.44 6.80 -2.49
N TYR A 33 -8.66 6.54 -3.54
CA TYR A 33 -9.15 5.88 -4.75
C TYR A 33 -9.67 4.47 -4.48
N PHE A 34 -8.96 3.68 -3.68
CA PHE A 34 -9.37 2.33 -3.28
C PHE A 34 -10.25 2.32 -2.02
N LYS A 35 -10.33 3.46 -1.34
CA LYS A 35 -11.07 3.65 -0.09
C LYS A 35 -10.73 2.55 0.93
N PHE A 36 -9.43 2.41 1.20
CA PHE A 36 -8.91 1.44 2.18
C PHE A 36 -9.35 1.82 3.60
N PRO A 37 -9.63 0.83 4.47
CA PRO A 37 -9.87 1.09 5.89
C PRO A 37 -8.58 1.44 6.62
N GLY A 38 -8.70 2.09 7.79
CA GLY A 38 -7.55 2.34 8.67
C GLY A 38 -6.54 3.35 8.14
N VAL A 39 -6.97 4.30 7.31
CA VAL A 39 -6.16 5.44 6.85
C VAL A 39 -5.99 6.44 8.00
N GLN A 40 -4.75 6.69 8.37
CA GLN A 40 -4.37 7.69 9.35
C GLN A 40 -3.69 8.86 8.65
N ASN A 41 -4.19 10.07 8.93
CA ASN A 41 -3.62 11.31 8.38
C ASN A 41 -2.33 11.73 9.08
N THR A 42 -1.98 11.09 10.19
CA THR A 42 -0.74 11.28 10.95
C THR A 42 0.23 10.13 10.72
N ILE A 43 1.51 10.40 10.93
CA ILE A 43 2.54 9.36 10.91
C ILE A 43 2.42 8.58 12.23
N VAL A 44 2.16 7.27 12.14
CA VAL A 44 2.18 6.39 13.32
C VAL A 44 3.58 6.42 13.92
N THR A 45 3.68 6.60 15.23
CA THR A 45 4.95 6.51 15.95
C THR A 45 4.92 5.32 16.90
N ARG A 46 6.07 4.67 17.09
CA ARG A 46 6.21 3.53 17.99
C ARG A 46 7.33 3.81 18.99
N LYS A 47 7.09 3.55 20.27
CA LYS A 47 8.15 3.57 21.29
C LYS A 47 9.01 2.32 21.12
N GLY A 48 10.29 2.53 20.84
CA GLY A 48 11.32 1.50 20.82
C GLY A 48 11.85 1.16 22.21
N LYS A 49 12.71 0.14 22.27
CA LYS A 49 13.42 -0.25 23.50
C LYS A 49 14.28 0.94 23.96
N GLY A 50 14.07 1.42 25.19
CA GLY A 50 14.74 2.62 25.72
C GLY A 50 13.95 3.94 25.59
N GLY A 51 12.64 3.89 25.33
CA GLY A 51 11.76 5.08 25.40
C GLY A 51 11.79 6.01 24.18
N ARG A 52 12.68 5.75 23.21
CA ARG A 52 12.78 6.53 21.97
C ARG A 52 11.56 6.29 21.07
N THR A 53 10.91 7.35 20.63
CA THR A 53 9.79 7.28 19.69
C THR A 53 10.32 7.30 18.26
N ALA A 54 10.09 6.23 17.50
CA ALA A 54 10.46 6.14 16.10
C ALA A 54 9.21 6.26 15.20
N PRO A 55 9.24 7.07 14.13
CA PRO A 55 8.14 7.10 13.16
C PRO A 55 8.09 5.79 12.39
N VAL A 56 6.93 5.14 12.39
CA VAL A 56 6.63 3.96 11.57
C VAL A 56 6.30 4.46 10.17
N ARG A 57 7.34 4.85 9.44
CA ARG A 57 7.24 5.05 8.00
C ARG A 57 7.34 3.68 7.36
N GLY A 58 6.24 3.18 6.77
CA GLY A 58 6.30 2.05 5.86
C GLY A 58 7.38 2.36 4.82
N ALA A 59 8.48 1.63 4.90
CA ALA A 59 9.81 2.17 4.68
C ALA A 59 10.05 2.69 3.26
N ILE A 60 10.73 3.83 3.18
CA ILE A 60 11.49 4.25 2.00
C ILE A 60 12.53 3.16 1.73
N GLY A 61 12.50 2.55 0.53
CA GLY A 61 13.43 1.48 0.13
C GLY A 61 12.91 0.04 0.28
N GLN A 62 11.66 -0.16 0.72
CA GLN A 62 11.04 -1.48 0.73
C GLN A 62 10.01 -1.59 -0.38
N GLY A 63 10.05 -2.73 -1.07
CA GLY A 63 9.55 -2.92 -2.43
C GLY A 63 8.17 -2.32 -2.73
N HIS A 64 7.96 -2.00 -4.00
CA HIS A 64 6.71 -1.41 -4.46
C HIS A 64 5.90 -2.44 -5.24
N ILE A 65 4.58 -2.42 -5.05
CA ILE A 65 3.65 -3.10 -5.95
C ILE A 65 2.99 -2.08 -6.88
N LYS A 66 2.63 -2.52 -8.08
CA LYS A 66 1.80 -1.77 -9.02
C LYS A 66 0.39 -2.36 -8.98
N VAL A 67 -0.57 -1.56 -8.56
CA VAL A 67 -1.98 -1.94 -8.54
C VAL A 67 -2.66 -1.33 -9.77
N PRO A 68 -3.23 -2.13 -10.68
CA PRO A 68 -3.97 -1.63 -11.82
C PRO A 68 -5.17 -0.81 -11.34
N THR A 69 -5.38 0.32 -11.99
CA THR A 69 -6.55 1.17 -11.78
C THR A 69 -7.53 0.91 -12.92
N GLN A 70 -8.81 1.16 -12.67
CA GLN A 70 -9.83 1.12 -13.72
C GLN A 70 -9.71 2.34 -14.67
N LEU A 71 -8.77 3.25 -14.43
CA LEU A 71 -8.51 4.39 -15.28
C LEU A 71 -7.67 3.97 -16.48
N LYS A 72 -8.15 4.29 -17.68
CA LYS A 72 -7.37 4.15 -18.91
C LYS A 72 -6.44 5.35 -19.08
N GLY A 73 -5.20 5.06 -19.43
CA GLY A 73 -4.21 6.03 -19.88
C GLY A 73 -4.46 6.46 -21.33
N LYS A 74 -3.60 7.36 -21.82
CA LYS A 74 -3.59 7.72 -23.24
C LYS A 74 -3.33 6.44 -24.05
N LYS A 75 -4.14 6.21 -25.10
CA LYS A 75 -4.13 5.01 -25.96
C LYS A 75 -4.60 3.71 -25.30
N GLY A 76 -5.45 3.77 -24.27
CA GLY A 76 -6.09 2.58 -23.70
C GLY A 76 -5.22 1.74 -22.76
N VAL A 77 -4.00 2.18 -22.47
CA VAL A 77 -3.06 1.51 -21.55
C VAL A 77 -3.58 1.59 -20.11
N THR A 78 -3.57 0.48 -19.38
CA THR A 78 -3.95 0.45 -17.96
C THR A 78 -3.05 1.35 -17.13
N LYS A 79 -3.61 2.31 -16.38
CA LYS A 79 -2.84 3.07 -15.39
C LYS A 79 -2.62 2.22 -14.15
N TYR A 80 -1.42 2.30 -13.59
CA TYR A 80 -1.08 1.62 -12.33
C TYR A 80 -0.79 2.64 -11.24
N TYR A 81 -1.26 2.36 -10.03
CA TYR A 81 -0.83 3.07 -8.83
C TYR A 81 0.26 2.27 -8.14
N GLN A 82 1.39 2.93 -7.92
CA GLN A 82 2.50 2.37 -7.17
C GLN A 82 2.22 2.52 -5.68
N MET A 83 2.19 1.40 -4.96
CA MET A 83 2.00 1.36 -3.52
C MET A 83 3.25 0.79 -2.86
N PRO A 84 3.84 1.50 -1.87
CA PRO A 84 4.92 0.95 -1.08
C PRO A 84 4.39 -0.18 -0.20
N MET A 85 5.12 -1.29 -0.16
CA MET A 85 4.81 -2.41 0.72
C MET A 85 5.97 -2.61 1.71
N PRO A 86 5.70 -2.54 3.03
CA PRO A 86 6.71 -2.76 4.06
C PRO A 86 7.11 -4.24 4.13
N ALA A 87 8.28 -4.51 4.72
CA ALA A 87 8.84 -5.83 4.95
C ALA A 87 7.86 -6.72 5.71
N GLY A 88 7.83 -8.00 5.34
CA GLY A 88 6.91 -8.98 5.91
C GLY A 88 5.52 -9.04 5.23
N MET A 89 5.28 -8.22 4.20
CA MET A 89 4.14 -8.35 3.30
C MET A 89 4.42 -9.40 2.22
N THR A 90 4.00 -10.64 2.48
CA THR A 90 3.95 -11.72 1.47
C THR A 90 2.86 -11.45 0.43
N ILE A 91 2.95 -12.07 -0.75
CA ILE A 91 1.94 -12.01 -1.83
C ILE A 91 0.51 -12.25 -1.29
N SER A 92 0.32 -13.26 -0.45
CA SER A 92 -0.98 -13.57 0.16
C SER A 92 -1.52 -12.43 1.04
N LYS A 93 -0.68 -11.83 1.89
CA LYS A 93 -1.03 -10.66 2.72
C LYS A 93 -1.34 -9.43 1.87
N ILE A 94 -0.61 -9.23 0.76
CA ILE A 94 -0.88 -8.13 -0.18
C ILE A 94 -2.26 -8.33 -0.83
N GLY A 95 -2.56 -9.55 -1.30
CA GLY A 95 -3.89 -9.89 -1.81
C GLY A 95 -5.00 -9.64 -0.76
N ALA A 96 -4.79 -10.10 0.47
CA ALA A 96 -5.73 -9.87 1.58
C ALA A 96 -5.95 -8.38 1.86
N PHE A 97 -4.88 -7.56 1.86
CA PHE A 97 -4.99 -6.11 1.98
C PHE A 97 -5.80 -5.50 0.85
N LEU A 98 -5.50 -5.86 -0.39
CA LEU A 98 -6.19 -5.31 -1.56
C LEU A 98 -7.68 -5.69 -1.59
N LYS A 99 -8.08 -6.83 -1.01
CA LYS A 99 -9.49 -7.19 -0.80
C LYS A 99 -10.23 -6.24 0.15
N THR A 100 -9.52 -5.57 1.06
CA THR A 100 -10.16 -4.62 2.00
C THR A 100 -10.58 -3.30 1.34
N ALA A 101 -10.16 -3.05 0.09
CA ALA A 101 -10.64 -1.91 -0.69
C ALA A 101 -12.17 -1.93 -0.78
N SER A 102 -12.81 -0.83 -0.39
CA SER A 102 -14.28 -0.71 -0.49
C SER A 102 -14.73 -0.13 -1.84
N LYS A 103 -13.81 0.52 -2.59
CA LYS A 103 -14.07 1.10 -3.90
C LYS A 103 -12.98 0.70 -4.89
N ASN A 104 -13.32 0.64 -6.18
CA ASN A 104 -12.38 0.35 -7.28
C ASN A 104 -11.51 -0.88 -7.00
N LYS A 105 -12.12 -1.97 -6.52
CA LYS A 105 -11.41 -3.16 -6.05
C LYS A 105 -10.49 -3.72 -7.14
N PRO A 106 -9.18 -3.83 -6.89
CA PRO A 106 -8.26 -4.37 -7.87
C PRO A 106 -8.41 -5.89 -7.93
N GLU A 107 -8.36 -6.44 -9.15
CA GLU A 107 -8.43 -7.88 -9.40
C GLU A 107 -7.06 -8.55 -9.35
N SER A 108 -6.00 -7.79 -9.62
CA SER A 108 -4.62 -8.24 -9.64
C SER A 108 -3.68 -7.15 -9.11
N PHE A 109 -2.43 -7.51 -8.85
CA PHE A 109 -1.34 -6.59 -8.57
C PHE A 109 -0.04 -7.15 -9.15
N VAL A 110 0.86 -6.25 -9.52
CA VAL A 110 2.16 -6.60 -10.08
C VAL A 110 3.24 -6.29 -9.05
N THR A 111 4.11 -7.26 -8.80
CA THR A 111 5.25 -7.12 -7.87
C THR A 111 6.40 -6.35 -8.53
N GLN A 112 7.43 -6.03 -7.75
CA GLN A 112 8.62 -5.34 -8.25
C GLN A 112 9.33 -6.14 -9.37
N ASP A 113 9.26 -7.48 -9.31
CA ASP A 113 9.84 -8.40 -10.29
C ASP A 113 9.01 -8.49 -11.59
N GLY A 114 7.91 -7.74 -11.70
CA GLY A 114 7.05 -7.71 -12.89
C GLY A 114 6.03 -8.85 -12.95
N VAL A 115 6.02 -9.76 -11.97
CA VAL A 115 5.05 -10.85 -11.90
C VAL A 115 3.70 -10.34 -11.41
N SER A 116 2.64 -10.67 -12.15
CA SER A 116 1.24 -10.35 -11.82
C SER A 116 0.63 -11.46 -10.98
N TYR A 117 -0.05 -11.09 -9.89
CA TYR A 117 -0.75 -11.99 -9.00
C TYR A 117 -2.22 -11.58 -8.86
N PRO A 118 -3.16 -12.54 -8.83
CA PRO A 118 -4.55 -12.24 -8.57
C PRO A 118 -4.77 -11.84 -7.10
N VAL A 119 -5.66 -10.88 -6.87
CA VAL A 119 -6.11 -10.47 -5.53
C VAL A 119 -7.07 -11.50 -4.95
N ALA A 120 -7.91 -12.07 -5.81
CA ALA A 120 -8.67 -13.27 -5.49
C ALA A 120 -7.76 -14.48 -5.61
N GLY A 121 -7.17 -14.92 -4.50
CA GLY A 121 -6.66 -16.29 -4.43
C GLY A 121 -7.78 -17.24 -4.85
N LYS A 122 -7.63 -17.87 -6.00
CA LYS A 122 -8.09 -19.24 -6.18
C LYS A 122 -6.95 -20.13 -5.71
#